data_AF-A0A5C8M598-F1
#
_entry.id   AF-A0A5C8M598-F1
#
_cell.length_a   1.000
_cell.length_b   1.000
_cell.length_c   1.000
_cell.angle_alpha   90.00
_cell.angle_beta   90.00
_cell.angle_gamma   90.00
#
_symmetry.space_group_name_H-M   'P 1'
#
loop_
_entity.id
_entity.type
_entity.pdbx_description
1 polymer ?
#
loop_
_entity_poly.entity_id
_entity_poly.type
_entity_poly.pdbx_seq_one_letter_code
_entity_poly.pdbx_strand_id
1 'polypeptide(L)'
;MNFSTEGRSYMYLSEVRITNFRKFGQGSAGEPGLVLVLNKGLNVLIGENDAGKTTVIDAIKFVLLTQSREYSRLEKEDFHDTSNELKIECVFKGFTINQAKDFLEWISIDSDKEYSLRVF
;
A
#
# COMPACT_ATOMS: atom_id res chain seq x y z
N MET A 1 7.48 -29.71 -14.15
CA MET A 1 8.67 -28.88 -13.89
C MET A 1 8.36 -28.01 -12.70
N ASN A 2 8.91 -28.36 -11.52
CA ASN A 2 8.76 -27.55 -10.33
C ASN A 2 9.87 -26.49 -10.36
N PHE A 3 9.49 -25.24 -10.60
CA PHE A 3 10.41 -24.12 -10.35
C PHE A 3 10.49 -23.93 -8.84
N SER A 4 11.59 -24.35 -8.22
CA SER A 4 11.91 -23.97 -6.85
C SER A 4 12.10 -22.45 -6.81
N THR A 5 11.26 -21.75 -6.05
CA THR A 5 11.35 -20.31 -5.80
C THR A 5 12.19 -19.97 -4.57
N GLU A 6 12.78 -20.99 -3.93
CA GLU A 6 13.70 -20.84 -2.81
C GLU A 6 14.94 -20.05 -3.28
N GLY A 7 15.00 -18.78 -2.89
CA GLY A 7 16.09 -17.86 -3.21
C GLY A 7 15.69 -16.58 -3.95
N ARG A 8 14.44 -16.45 -4.41
CA ARG A 8 13.95 -15.21 -5.06
C ARG A 8 12.78 -14.62 -4.27
N SER A 9 13.07 -14.10 -3.08
CA SER A 9 12.16 -13.15 -2.46
C SER A 9 12.39 -11.77 -3.06
N TYR A 10 11.49 -11.35 -3.93
CA TYR A 10 11.45 -9.96 -4.37
C TYR A 10 10.52 -9.19 -3.46
N MET A 11 10.95 -7.99 -3.09
CA MET A 11 10.11 -6.94 -2.52
C MET A 11 8.70 -6.95 -3.14
N TYR A 12 7.68 -6.92 -2.30
CA TYR A 12 6.29 -6.84 -2.71
C TYR A 12 5.51 -5.91 -1.79
N LEU A 13 4.42 -5.34 -2.30
CA LEU A 13 3.49 -4.56 -1.48
C LEU A 13 2.72 -5.50 -0.58
N SER A 14 3.00 -5.45 0.72
CA SER A 14 2.43 -6.34 1.74
C SER A 14 1.20 -5.76 2.41
N GLU A 15 1.09 -4.43 2.46
CA GLU A 15 0.00 -3.77 3.15
C GLU A 15 -0.30 -2.39 2.53
N VAL A 16 -1.59 -2.04 2.51
CA VAL A 16 -2.08 -0.70 2.16
C VAL A 16 -2.97 -0.21 3.28
N ARG A 17 -2.66 0.96 3.85
CA ARG A 17 -3.48 1.64 4.87
C ARG A 17 -4.06 2.91 4.27
N ILE A 18 -5.36 3.12 4.46
CA ILE A 18 -6.07 4.27 3.91
C ILE A 18 -6.81 4.99 5.03
N THR A 19 -6.57 6.29 5.15
CA THR A 19 -7.21 7.19 6.12
C THR A 19 -7.78 8.39 5.37
N ASN A 20 -9.08 8.62 5.51
CA ASN A 20 -9.85 9.72 4.93
C ASN A 20 -9.74 9.89 3.40
N PHE A 21 -9.64 8.79 2.65
CA PHE A 21 -9.63 8.82 1.18
C PHE A 21 -10.92 8.21 0.60
N ARG A 22 -11.69 9.04 -0.11
CA ARG A 22 -13.00 8.74 -0.70
C ARG A 22 -13.94 8.09 0.31
N LYS A 23 -14.23 6.80 0.17
CA LYS A 23 -15.17 6.09 1.04
C LYS A 23 -14.58 5.59 2.37
N PHE A 24 -13.25 5.61 2.51
CA PHE A 24 -12.57 5.07 3.69
C PHE A 24 -12.25 6.20 4.67
N GLY A 25 -13.18 6.48 5.57
CA GLY A 25 -13.00 7.41 6.70
C GLY A 25 -12.23 6.79 7.85
N GLN A 26 -11.53 7.62 8.63
CA GLN A 26 -10.80 7.17 9.81
C GLN A 26 -11.71 6.60 10.91
N GLY A 27 -11.16 5.72 11.73
CA GLY A 27 -11.78 5.22 12.95
C GLY A 27 -11.89 6.27 14.05
N SER A 28 -12.62 5.94 15.11
CA SER A 28 -12.92 6.87 16.21
C SER A 28 -11.68 7.34 16.98
N ALA A 29 -10.56 6.62 16.94
CA ALA A 29 -9.29 7.02 17.54
C ALA A 29 -8.23 7.36 16.48
N GLY A 30 -8.64 7.66 15.24
CA GLY A 30 -7.74 8.05 14.16
C GLY A 30 -7.11 6.86 13.43
N GLU A 31 -7.64 5.64 13.60
CA GLU A 31 -7.19 4.47 12.86
C GLU A 31 -7.51 4.58 11.37
N PRO A 32 -6.76 3.91 10.48
CA PRO A 32 -7.11 3.84 9.07
C PRO A 32 -8.50 3.23 8.87
N GLY A 33 -9.29 3.81 7.96
CA GLY A 33 -10.57 3.28 7.51
C GLY A 33 -10.45 1.97 6.73
N LEU A 34 -9.26 1.69 6.21
CA LEU A 34 -8.91 0.40 5.62
C LEU A 34 -7.46 0.04 5.97
N VAL A 35 -7.26 -1.21 6.38
CA VAL A 35 -5.96 -1.88 6.40
C VAL A 35 -6.09 -3.16 5.57
N LEU A 36 -5.50 -3.15 4.37
CA LEU A 36 -5.54 -4.28 3.45
C LEU A 36 -4.18 -4.99 3.44
N VAL A 37 -4.17 -6.23 3.92
CA VAL A 37 -3.00 -7.13 3.82
C VAL A 37 -3.04 -7.84 2.47
N LEU A 38 -1.92 -7.80 1.75
CA LEU A 38 -1.77 -8.37 0.42
C LEU A 38 -0.84 -9.58 0.47
N ASN A 39 -1.16 -10.58 -0.34
CA ASN A 39 -0.32 -11.75 -0.54
C ASN A 39 0.88 -11.39 -1.42
N LYS A 40 1.99 -12.11 -1.23
CA LYS A 40 3.08 -12.11 -2.20
C LYS A 40 2.58 -12.70 -3.53
N GLY A 41 2.78 -11.97 -4.62
CA GLY A 41 2.36 -12.40 -5.97
C GLY A 41 0.98 -11.86 -6.35
N LEU A 42 0.10 -12.75 -6.82
CA LEU A 42 -1.20 -12.35 -7.35
C LEU A 42 -2.21 -12.07 -6.24
N ASN A 43 -2.86 -10.91 -6.30
CA ASN A 43 -3.99 -10.55 -5.47
C ASN A 43 -5.20 -10.29 -6.37
N VAL A 44 -6.36 -10.85 -6.01
CA VAL A 44 -7.62 -10.64 -6.73
C VAL A 44 -8.58 -9.90 -5.80
N LEU A 45 -8.96 -8.68 -6.17
CA LEU A 45 -9.92 -7.88 -5.42
C LEU A 45 -11.33 -8.13 -5.97
N ILE A 46 -12.22 -8.71 -5.16
CA ILE A 46 -13.59 -9.08 -5.54
C ILE A 46 -14.58 -8.38 -4.61
N GLY A 47 -15.72 -7.99 -5.15
CA GLY A 47 -16.80 -7.33 -4.41
C GLY A 47 -17.74 -6.60 -5.35
N GLU A 48 -18.83 -6.06 -4.83
CA GLU A 48 -19.82 -5.32 -5.61
C GLU A 48 -19.23 -4.06 -6.25
N ASN A 49 -19.89 -3.54 -7.28
CA ASN A 49 -19.56 -2.21 -7.79
C ASN A 49 -19.64 -1.19 -6.66
N ASP A 50 -18.74 -0.21 -6.69
CA ASP A 50 -18.62 0.81 -5.64
C ASP A 50 -18.20 0.28 -4.25
N ALA A 51 -17.83 -1.00 -4.12
CA ALA A 51 -17.33 -1.56 -2.85
C ALA A 51 -15.99 -0.92 -2.39
N GLY A 52 -15.27 -0.20 -3.26
CA GLY A 52 -14.00 0.46 -2.94
C GLY A 52 -12.76 -0.18 -3.59
N LYS A 53 -12.96 -1.18 -4.47
CA LYS A 53 -11.86 -1.85 -5.18
C LYS A 53 -10.99 -0.86 -5.98
N THR A 54 -11.63 0.01 -6.76
CA THR A 54 -10.95 1.06 -7.53
C THR A 54 -10.25 2.07 -6.61
N THR A 55 -10.89 2.46 -5.51
CA THR A 55 -10.30 3.34 -4.49
C THR A 55 -8.98 2.80 -3.94
N VAL A 56 -8.89 1.49 -3.64
CA VAL A 56 -7.64 0.88 -3.19
C VAL A 56 -6.54 0.98 -4.25
N ILE A 57 -6.86 0.67 -5.51
CA ILE A 57 -5.88 0.73 -6.60
C ILE A 57 -5.41 2.17 -6.83
N ASP A 58 -6.31 3.14 -6.79
CA ASP A 58 -5.96 4.55 -6.97
C ASP A 58 -5.10 5.07 -5.81
N ALA A 59 -5.40 4.67 -4.57
CA ALA A 59 -4.58 5.01 -3.40
C ALA A 59 -3.13 4.53 -3.57
N ILE A 60 -2.94 3.29 -4.05
CA ILE A 60 -1.61 2.74 -4.34
C ILE A 60 -0.91 3.57 -5.43
N LYS A 61 -1.62 3.95 -6.50
CA LYS A 61 -1.05 4.76 -7.59
C LYS A 61 -0.59 6.14 -7.09
N PHE A 62 -1.37 6.77 -6.20
CA PHE A 62 -1.02 8.07 -5.62
C PHE A 62 0.30 8.01 -4.86
N VAL A 63 0.51 6.99 -4.02
CA VAL A 63 1.74 6.86 -3.24
C VAL A 63 2.93 6.44 -4.11
N LEU A 64 2.74 5.49 -5.03
CA LEU A 64 3.86 4.94 -5.82
C LEU A 64 4.20 5.76 -7.07
N LEU A 65 3.49 6.86 -7.31
CA LEU A 65 3.67 7.76 -8.45
C LEU A 65 3.68 7.02 -9.81
N THR A 66 2.99 5.88 -9.91
CA THR A 66 2.91 5.13 -11.18
C THR A 66 2.13 5.98 -12.18
N GLN A 67 2.84 6.67 -13.06
CA GLN A 67 2.28 7.56 -14.08
C GLN A 67 1.56 6.74 -15.16
N SER A 68 0.35 6.27 -14.86
CA SER A 68 -0.52 5.65 -15.85
C SER A 68 -1.12 6.73 -16.76
N ARG A 69 -0.31 7.47 -17.53
CA ARG A 69 -0.68 8.47 -18.57
C ARG A 69 -1.70 9.57 -18.23
N GLU A 70 -2.41 9.49 -17.11
CA GLU A 70 -3.39 10.43 -16.61
C GLU A 70 -2.83 11.05 -15.33
N TYR A 71 -2.63 12.36 -15.37
CA TYR A 71 -2.17 13.13 -14.22
C TYR A 71 -3.31 13.22 -13.21
N SER A 72 -3.40 12.27 -12.27
CA SER A 72 -4.38 12.34 -11.18
C SER A 72 -3.83 13.24 -10.08
N ARG A 73 -4.30 14.49 -10.02
CA ARG A 73 -4.13 15.34 -8.83
C ARG A 73 -5.10 14.85 -7.76
N LEU A 74 -4.72 15.01 -6.50
CA LEU A 74 -5.68 14.92 -5.41
C LEU A 74 -6.67 16.09 -5.55
N GLU A 75 -7.94 15.78 -5.68
CA GLU A 75 -9.04 16.75 -5.73
C GLU A 75 -9.75 16.79 -4.36
N LYS A 76 -10.61 17.78 -4.15
CA LYS A 76 -11.36 17.90 -2.88
C LYS A 76 -12.27 16.68 -2.67
N GLU A 77 -12.81 16.13 -3.75
CA GLU A 77 -13.71 14.98 -3.76
C GLU A 77 -12.99 13.66 -3.39
N ASP A 78 -11.65 13.65 -3.39
CA ASP A 78 -10.88 12.51 -2.91
C ASP A 78 -10.80 12.42 -1.39
N PHE A 79 -11.17 13.49 -0.66
CA PHE A 79 -11.21 13.48 0.81
C PHE A 79 -12.53 12.87 1.29
N HIS A 80 -12.46 12.06 2.35
CA HIS A 80 -13.66 11.49 2.96
C HIS A 80 -14.46 12.57 3.70
N ASP A 81 -15.74 12.73 3.32
CA ASP A 81 -16.67 13.70 3.88
C ASP A 81 -16.10 15.13 3.96
N THR A 82 -15.93 15.66 5.16
CA THR A 82 -15.39 17.00 5.43
C THR A 82 -13.96 16.96 5.94
N SER A 83 -13.24 15.86 5.72
CA SER A 83 -11.85 15.74 6.17
C SER A 83 -10.95 16.71 5.41
N ASN A 84 -10.06 17.37 6.12
CA ASN A 84 -9.05 18.27 5.53
C ASN A 84 -7.69 17.59 5.35
N GLU A 85 -7.54 16.38 5.89
CA GLU A 85 -6.33 15.59 5.85
C GLU A 85 -6.67 14.15 5.43
N LEU A 86 -5.82 13.58 4.59
CA LEU A 86 -5.86 12.17 4.21
C LEU A 86 -4.45 11.59 4.34
N LYS A 87 -4.39 10.27 4.50
CA LYS A 87 -3.13 9.54 4.59
C LYS A 87 -3.26 8.19 3.91
N ILE A 88 -2.34 7.88 3.01
CA ILE A 88 -2.24 6.56 2.37
C ILE A 88 -0.85 6.04 2.66
N GLU A 89 -0.74 4.83 3.21
CA GLU A 89 0.55 4.20 3.51
C GLU A 89 0.65 2.87 2.76
N CYS A 90 1.74 2.68 2.01
CA CYS A 90 2.09 1.42 1.39
C CYS A 90 3.28 0.80 2.15
N VAL A 91 3.14 -0.45 2.59
CA VAL A 91 4.22 -1.18 3.28
C VAL A 91 4.72 -2.30 2.40
N PHE A 92 6.01 -2.24 2.06
CA PHE A 92 6.70 -3.28 1.33
C PHE A 92 7.45 -4.22 2.27
N LYS A 93 7.48 -5.50 1.91
CA LYS A 93 8.22 -6.56 2.63
C LYS A 93 8.85 -7.54 1.65
N GLY A 94 9.61 -8.51 2.18
CA GLY A 94 10.20 -9.59 1.41
C GLY A 94 11.45 -9.17 0.62
N PHE A 95 12.15 -8.13 1.09
CA PHE A 95 13.40 -7.67 0.52
C PHE A 95 14.47 -8.76 0.60
N THR A 96 15.26 -8.91 -0.46
CA THR A 96 16.61 -9.47 -0.29
C THR A 96 17.52 -8.46 0.39
N ILE A 97 18.61 -8.92 1.02
CA ILE A 97 19.67 -8.04 1.56
C ILE A 97 20.16 -7.04 0.51
N ASN A 98 20.31 -7.51 -0.74
CA ASN A 98 20.75 -6.66 -1.85
C ASN A 98 19.75 -5.58 -2.24
N GLN A 99 18.45 -5.76 -2.00
CA GLN A 99 17.45 -4.70 -2.21
C GLN A 99 17.34 -3.81 -0.97
N ALA A 100 17.42 -4.38 0.22
CA ALA A 100 17.31 -3.66 1.49
C ALA A 100 18.39 -2.58 1.65
N LYS A 101 19.62 -2.86 1.19
CA LYS A 101 20.75 -1.91 1.28
C LYS A 101 20.47 -0.58 0.57
N ASP A 102 19.64 -0.57 -0.47
CA ASP A 102 19.32 0.63 -1.25
C ASP A 102 18.37 1.57 -0.47
N PHE A 103 17.74 1.08 0.61
CA PHE A 103 16.79 1.82 1.44
C PHE A 103 17.23 1.94 2.90
N LEU A 104 18.52 1.81 3.19
CA LEU A 104 19.04 1.66 4.57
C LEU A 104 18.56 2.77 5.53
N GLU A 105 18.40 4.01 5.03
CA GLU A 105 17.94 5.16 5.83
C GLU A 105 16.45 5.12 6.20
N TRP A 106 15.64 4.37 5.45
CA TRP A 106 14.17 4.33 5.61
C TRP A 106 13.63 2.95 5.96
N ILE A 107 14.45 1.90 5.86
CA ILE A 107 14.03 0.54 6.11
C ILE A 107 13.94 0.26 7.61
N SER A 108 12.89 -0.43 8.01
CA SER A 108 12.69 -0.94 9.37
C SER A 108 13.04 -2.42 9.41
N ILE A 109 13.61 -2.85 10.52
CA ILE A 109 13.95 -4.24 10.81
C ILE A 109 13.15 -4.65 12.05
N ASP A 110 12.33 -5.69 11.93
CA ASP A 110 11.57 -6.20 13.08
C ASP A 110 12.40 -7.17 13.94
N SER A 111 11.79 -7.70 15.02
CA SER A 111 12.44 -8.65 15.94
C SER A 111 12.90 -9.94 15.25
N ASP A 112 12.27 -10.30 14.13
CA ASP A 112 12.57 -11.51 13.37
C ASP A 112 13.63 -11.26 12.28
N LYS A 113 14.21 -10.04 12.27
CA LYS A 113 15.18 -9.55 11.29
C LYS A 113 14.61 -9.43 9.87
N GLU A 114 13.29 -9.31 9.76
CA GLU A 114 12.63 -9.07 8.48
C GLU A 114 12.60 -7.59 8.16
N TYR A 115 12.87 -7.29 6.89
CA TYR A 115 12.92 -5.93 6.37
C TYR A 115 11.52 -5.45 5.96
N SER A 116 11.18 -4.21 6.33
CA SER A 116 10.00 -3.52 5.84
C SER A 116 10.28 -2.07 5.47
N LEU A 117 9.64 -1.58 4.41
CA LEU A 117 9.72 -0.19 3.98
C LEU A 117 8.31 0.38 3.93
N ARG A 118 8.06 1.48 4.64
CA ARG A 118 6.79 2.20 4.60
C ARG A 118 6.95 3.48 3.80
N VAL A 119 6.10 3.66 2.81
CA VAL A 119 6.03 4.87 1.97
C VAL A 119 4.62 5.46 2.03
N PHE A 120 4.51 6.79 1.98
CA PHE A 120 3.26 7.54 2.10
C PHE A 120 3.37 8.90 1.43
#